data_AF-A0A954WQD1-F1
#
_entry.id   AF-A0A954WQD1-F1
#
_cell.length_a   1.000
_cell.length_b   1.000
_cell.length_c   1.000
_cell.angle_alpha   90.00
_cell.angle_beta   90.00
_cell.angle_gamma   90.00
#
_symmetry.space_group_name_H-M   'P 1'
#
loop_
_entity.id
_entity.type
_entity.pdbx_description
1 polymer ?
#
loop_
_entity_poly.entity_id
_entity_poly.type
_entity_poly.pdbx_seq_one_letter_code
_entity_poly.pdbx_strand_id
1 'polypeptide(L)'
;MKTKTLLTLLVCSIFCFQSHLHGLEVRSTAHAEYTGKLWDFVQSAKYHNWSQFRGEFPIENGPGDVGESVVYLNSRARKDLQNMTPGSAIICEHTRGDEVAGITVYALPSNRKETSWYWAHYLPSGEVVKTSADRNPFDKDAFFTTLVEGRLWVFPLGSEDLAEFKASGEPAKCVTLPGAGPGGLTVKSSSKEVIQDYMAAREGFATKIVDERVWVFREGTTEAEDLKNGKFSEKHITRIGAGPMGMTIKSSDAAVIDDYLTRKTGFETSIVDERLWVFRSGSEEWQQFQSEGASDKHVTQVGTGPGGLTVKSPDSETIVAYMTSANGFATFIEDGRLWVFLDNTEALKDFKESGEPAKCVTRVGEGPLGMTVKSDDASTIDLYLAAVAQ
;
A
#
# COMPACT_ATOMS: atom_id res chain seq x y z
N MET A 1 31.94 44.47 -47.32
CA MET A 1 30.82 44.37 -46.36
C MET A 1 30.85 42.98 -45.75
N LYS A 2 31.20 42.85 -44.47
CA LYS A 2 31.22 41.57 -43.73
C LYS A 2 30.02 41.55 -42.78
N THR A 3 29.04 40.72 -43.09
CA THR A 3 27.81 40.53 -42.31
C THR A 3 28.14 39.63 -41.12
N LYS A 4 27.99 40.16 -39.90
CA LYS A 4 28.10 39.40 -38.66
C LYS A 4 26.76 38.73 -38.37
N THR A 5 26.74 37.41 -38.37
CA THR A 5 25.62 36.59 -37.90
C THR A 5 25.59 36.63 -36.38
N LEU A 6 24.51 37.17 -35.81
CA LEU A 6 24.26 37.20 -34.37
C LEU A 6 23.59 35.88 -33.99
N LEU A 7 24.27 35.04 -33.21
CA LEU A 7 23.73 33.80 -32.66
C LEU A 7 23.02 34.12 -31.34
N THR A 8 21.69 34.14 -31.35
CA THR A 8 20.88 34.32 -30.15
C THR A 8 20.84 33.01 -29.37
N LEU A 9 21.52 32.98 -28.23
CA LEU A 9 21.46 31.87 -27.27
C LEU A 9 20.11 31.95 -26.52
N LEU A 10 19.21 31.02 -26.82
CA LEU A 10 17.96 30.85 -26.07
C LEU A 10 18.29 30.08 -24.78
N VAL A 11 18.40 30.78 -23.66
CA VAL A 11 18.52 30.17 -22.33
C VAL A 11 17.14 29.69 -21.90
N CYS A 12 16.83 28.42 -22.16
CA CYS A 12 15.68 27.74 -21.56
C CYS A 12 15.88 27.70 -20.04
N SER A 13 15.19 28.59 -19.34
CA SER A 13 15.09 28.56 -17.89
C SER A 13 14.13 27.43 -17.52
N ILE A 14 14.68 26.26 -17.21
CA ILE A 14 13.93 25.17 -16.56
C ILE A 14 13.54 25.70 -15.18
N PHE A 15 12.28 26.10 -15.02
CA PHE A 15 11.68 26.33 -13.71
C PHE A 15 11.59 24.97 -13.01
N CYS A 16 12.60 24.63 -12.22
CA CYS A 16 12.47 23.59 -11.22
C CYS A 16 11.45 24.09 -10.18
N PHE A 17 10.20 23.64 -10.29
CA PHE A 17 9.25 23.70 -9.18
C PHE A 17 9.84 22.87 -8.03
N GLN A 18 10.47 23.53 -7.07
CA GLN A 18 10.72 22.93 -5.76
C GLN A 18 9.36 22.87 -5.05
N SER A 19 8.62 21.80 -5.27
CA SER A 19 7.47 21.46 -4.42
C SER A 19 8.00 21.21 -3.02
N HIS A 20 7.70 22.12 -2.09
CA HIS A 20 7.88 21.90 -0.67
C HIS A 20 6.86 20.87 -0.18
N LEU A 21 7.09 19.60 -0.53
CA LEU A 21 6.50 18.47 0.17
C LEU A 21 7.12 18.47 1.57
N HIS A 22 6.57 19.28 2.47
CA HIS A 22 6.80 19.14 3.91
C HIS A 22 6.41 17.70 4.25
N GLY A 23 7.30 16.99 4.96
CA GLY A 23 7.13 15.58 5.26
C GLY A 23 5.72 15.33 5.76
N LEU A 24 4.99 14.46 5.07
CA LEU A 24 3.68 13.98 5.50
C LEU A 24 3.80 13.65 6.98
N GLU A 25 3.01 14.31 7.83
CA GLU A 25 3.00 14.00 9.25
C GLU A 25 2.34 12.62 9.38
N VAL A 26 3.17 11.57 9.28
CA VAL A 26 2.71 10.18 9.15
C VAL A 26 1.89 9.77 10.38
N ARG A 27 2.12 10.41 11.53
CA ARG A 27 1.50 10.12 12.82
C ARG A 27 1.13 11.40 13.56
N SER A 28 -0.07 11.48 14.10
CA SER A 28 -0.43 12.52 15.08
C SER A 28 0.43 12.42 16.35
N THR A 29 0.60 13.53 17.09
CA THR A 29 1.32 13.55 18.37
C THR A 29 0.80 12.51 19.37
N ALA A 30 -0.51 12.33 19.49
CA ALA A 30 -1.12 11.36 20.39
C ALA A 30 -0.75 9.90 20.04
N HIS A 31 -0.66 9.59 18.74
CA HIS A 31 -0.22 8.28 18.25
C HIS A 31 1.27 8.05 18.49
N ALA A 32 2.10 9.08 18.29
CA ALA A 32 3.53 9.00 18.61
C ALA A 32 3.76 8.74 20.11
N GLU A 33 3.05 9.46 20.99
CA GLU A 33 3.12 9.25 22.44
C GLU A 33 2.64 7.86 22.85
N TYR A 34 1.52 7.39 22.28
CA TYR A 34 1.00 6.05 22.56
C TYR A 34 1.99 4.96 22.14
N THR A 35 2.64 5.12 20.98
CA THR A 35 3.62 4.14 20.50
C THR A 35 4.86 4.10 21.40
N GLY A 36 5.33 5.25 21.88
CA GLY A 36 6.40 5.29 22.88
C GLY A 36 6.03 4.53 24.17
N LYS A 37 4.83 4.77 24.71
CA LYS A 37 4.32 4.05 25.89
C LYS A 37 4.16 2.54 25.64
N LEU A 38 3.80 2.16 24.42
CA LEU A 38 3.68 0.75 24.04
C LEU A 38 5.05 0.06 24.05
N TRP A 39 6.11 0.74 23.62
CA TRP A 39 7.47 0.24 23.74
C TRP A 39 7.94 0.12 25.20
N ASP A 40 7.66 1.12 26.04
CA ASP A 40 7.96 1.05 27.49
C ASP A 40 7.25 -0.14 28.15
N PHE A 41 6.02 -0.43 27.73
CA PHE A 41 5.28 -1.60 28.16
C PHE A 41 5.98 -2.90 27.74
N VAL A 42 6.43 -3.02 26.50
CA VAL A 42 7.18 -4.19 26.01
C VAL A 42 8.42 -4.43 26.87
N GLN A 43 9.22 -3.39 27.11
CA GLN A 43 10.44 -3.47 27.90
C GLN A 43 10.18 -3.87 29.36
N SER A 44 9.18 -3.25 29.99
CA SER A 44 8.84 -3.51 31.41
C SER A 44 8.13 -4.85 31.63
N ALA A 45 7.39 -5.35 30.63
CA ALA A 45 6.63 -6.58 30.72
C ALA A 45 7.49 -7.84 30.78
N LYS A 46 8.77 -7.76 30.39
CA LYS A 46 9.69 -8.91 30.26
C LYS A 46 9.02 -10.03 29.46
N TYR A 47 8.55 -9.70 28.26
CA TYR A 47 7.70 -10.57 27.45
C TYR A 47 8.33 -11.92 27.08
N HIS A 48 9.65 -12.08 27.15
CA HIS A 48 10.26 -13.41 27.00
C HIS A 48 9.80 -14.42 28.07
N ASN A 49 9.24 -13.97 29.19
CA ASN A 49 8.60 -14.81 30.21
C ASN A 49 7.14 -15.14 29.89
N TRP A 50 6.58 -14.58 28.82
CA TRP A 50 5.22 -14.87 28.38
C TRP A 50 5.15 -16.22 27.68
N SER A 51 3.93 -16.61 27.34
CA SER A 51 3.71 -17.90 26.69
C SER A 51 4.11 -17.82 25.22
N GLN A 52 5.04 -18.66 24.80
CA GLN A 52 5.35 -18.81 23.38
C GLN A 52 4.21 -19.55 22.66
N PHE A 53 3.79 -19.03 21.52
CA PHE A 53 2.84 -19.66 20.62
C PHE A 53 3.60 -20.39 19.52
N ARG A 54 3.30 -21.69 19.36
CA ARG A 54 3.87 -22.55 18.33
C ARG A 54 2.75 -22.96 17.38
N GLY A 55 2.43 -22.05 16.48
CA GLY A 55 1.42 -22.24 15.45
C GLY A 55 1.48 -21.09 14.47
N GLU A 56 0.76 -21.22 13.37
CA GLU A 56 0.58 -20.11 12.44
C GLU A 56 -0.32 -19.08 13.12
N PHE A 57 0.28 -17.95 13.45
CA PHE A 57 -0.48 -16.78 13.85
C PHE A 57 -0.70 -15.96 12.57
N PRO A 58 -1.94 -15.53 12.26
CA PRO A 58 -2.21 -14.68 11.09
C PRO A 58 -1.65 -13.29 11.36
N ILE A 59 -0.33 -13.14 11.21
CA ILE A 59 0.37 -11.87 11.30
C ILE A 59 0.26 -11.26 9.90
N GLU A 60 -0.77 -10.45 9.68
CA GLU A 60 -1.00 -9.80 8.39
C GLU A 60 0.07 -8.72 8.07
N ASN A 61 0.83 -8.26 9.08
CA ASN A 61 1.71 -7.08 8.95
C ASN A 61 3.17 -7.32 9.38
N GLY A 62 3.67 -8.56 9.27
CA GLY A 62 5.06 -8.89 9.59
C GLY A 62 6.04 -8.47 8.47
N PRO A 63 7.34 -8.40 8.74
CA PRO A 63 8.33 -8.24 7.67
C PRO A 63 8.34 -9.50 6.82
N GLY A 64 8.29 -9.33 5.50
CA GLY A 64 8.06 -10.43 4.54
C GLY A 64 9.24 -11.38 4.37
N ASP A 65 10.45 -11.01 4.84
CA ASP A 65 11.69 -11.77 4.62
C ASP A 65 12.61 -11.83 5.87
N VAL A 66 12.06 -11.63 7.06
CA VAL A 66 12.81 -11.80 8.31
C VAL A 66 12.67 -13.23 8.83
N GLY A 67 13.56 -14.10 8.34
CA GLY A 67 13.87 -15.41 8.93
C GLY A 67 12.75 -16.09 9.73
N GLU A 68 13.05 -16.47 10.97
CA GLU A 68 12.07 -17.09 11.87
C GLU A 68 11.37 -16.02 12.72
N SER A 69 10.15 -16.30 13.15
CA SER A 69 9.42 -15.43 14.07
C SER A 69 8.99 -16.19 15.32
N VAL A 70 9.24 -15.61 16.49
CA VAL A 70 8.80 -16.15 17.78
C VAL A 70 7.66 -15.28 18.31
N VAL A 71 6.51 -15.91 18.56
CA VAL A 71 5.30 -15.22 19.01
C VAL A 71 5.11 -15.42 20.51
N TYR A 72 4.94 -14.32 21.24
CA TYR A 72 4.73 -14.26 22.68
C TYR A 72 3.35 -13.70 23.00
N LEU A 73 2.61 -14.40 23.85
CA LEU A 73 1.25 -14.04 24.24
C LEU A 73 1.18 -13.72 25.73
N ASN A 74 0.66 -12.54 26.08
CA ASN A 74 0.38 -12.25 27.47
C ASN A 74 -0.75 -13.17 28.01
N SER A 75 -0.93 -13.19 29.33
CA SER A 75 -1.90 -14.08 29.97
C SER A 75 -3.35 -13.87 29.51
N ARG A 76 -3.70 -12.64 29.08
CA ARG A 76 -5.02 -12.31 28.55
C ARG A 76 -5.21 -12.86 27.13
N ALA A 77 -4.27 -12.59 26.23
CA ALA A 77 -4.29 -13.07 24.84
C ALA A 77 -4.32 -14.59 24.78
N ARG A 78 -3.54 -15.27 25.64
CA ARG A 78 -3.51 -16.74 25.70
C ARG A 78 -4.84 -17.37 26.10
N LYS A 79 -5.66 -16.69 26.91
CA LYS A 79 -6.87 -17.27 27.50
C LYS A 79 -7.88 -17.65 26.43
N ASP A 80 -8.06 -16.80 25.43
CA ASP A 80 -8.95 -17.02 24.31
C ASP A 80 -8.38 -16.33 23.08
N LEU A 81 -7.75 -17.11 22.19
CA LEU A 81 -7.15 -16.61 20.97
C LEU A 81 -8.18 -16.12 19.95
N GLN A 82 -9.41 -16.63 20.03
CA GLN A 82 -10.49 -16.28 19.10
C GLN A 82 -11.26 -15.04 19.58
N ASN A 83 -11.35 -14.82 20.89
CA ASN A 83 -12.06 -13.68 21.48
C ASN A 83 -11.16 -12.90 22.46
N MET A 84 -10.07 -12.34 21.94
CA MET A 84 -9.14 -11.56 22.76
C MET A 84 -9.84 -10.32 23.34
N THR A 85 -9.59 -10.05 24.63
CA THR A 85 -10.23 -8.96 25.38
C THR A 85 -9.30 -7.76 25.54
N PRO A 86 -9.81 -6.55 25.83
CA PRO A 86 -8.97 -5.38 26.02
C PRO A 86 -7.82 -5.61 27.02
N GLY A 87 -6.62 -5.19 26.63
CA GLY A 87 -5.35 -5.47 27.31
C GLY A 87 -4.68 -6.79 26.89
N SER A 88 -5.24 -7.53 25.94
CA SER A 88 -4.51 -8.57 25.21
C SER A 88 -3.35 -7.95 24.43
N ALA A 89 -2.19 -8.60 24.48
CA ALA A 89 -1.00 -8.20 23.75
C ALA A 89 -0.28 -9.42 23.18
N ILE A 90 0.20 -9.26 21.96
CA ILE A 90 0.96 -10.24 21.19
C ILE A 90 2.25 -9.54 20.77
N ILE A 91 3.38 -10.18 21.02
CA ILE A 91 4.69 -9.68 20.59
C ILE A 91 5.29 -10.72 19.66
N CYS A 92 5.68 -10.28 18.47
CA CYS A 92 6.34 -11.10 17.48
C CYS A 92 7.77 -10.60 17.35
N GLU A 93 8.72 -11.43 17.77
CA GLU A 93 10.14 -11.19 17.51
C GLU A 93 10.50 -11.79 16.18
N HIS A 94 11.08 -10.97 15.32
CA HIS A 94 11.55 -11.37 14.01
C HIS A 94 13.05 -11.53 14.07
N THR A 95 13.57 -12.71 13.73
CA THR A 95 15.01 -12.99 13.79
C THR A 95 15.61 -13.23 12.41
N ARG A 96 16.88 -12.87 12.27
CA ARG A 96 17.73 -13.21 11.12
C ARG A 96 18.92 -14.00 11.67
N GLY A 97 18.84 -15.33 11.54
CA GLY A 97 19.73 -16.20 12.31
C GLY A 97 19.47 -16.04 13.80
N ASP A 98 20.51 -15.73 14.58
CA ASP A 98 20.43 -15.57 16.03
C ASP A 98 20.15 -14.12 16.48
N GLU A 99 20.08 -13.17 15.55
CA GLU A 99 19.88 -11.75 15.87
C GLU A 99 18.42 -11.34 15.69
N VAL A 100 17.91 -10.52 16.61
CA VAL A 100 16.59 -9.89 16.46
C VAL A 100 16.70 -8.79 15.41
N ALA A 101 15.96 -8.93 14.31
CA ALA A 101 15.89 -7.96 13.22
C ALA A 101 14.79 -6.91 13.44
N GLY A 102 13.76 -7.25 14.22
CA GLY A 102 12.67 -6.34 14.55
C GLY A 102 11.65 -6.95 15.48
N ILE A 103 10.78 -6.11 16.04
CA ILE A 103 9.75 -6.52 16.99
C ILE A 103 8.42 -5.91 16.53
N THR A 104 7.42 -6.76 16.27
CA THR A 104 6.06 -6.32 16.00
C THR A 104 5.19 -6.54 17.22
N VAL A 105 4.46 -5.51 17.64
CA VAL A 105 3.59 -5.54 18.81
C VAL A 105 2.17 -5.32 18.35
N TYR A 106 1.28 -6.24 18.68
CA TYR A 106 -0.17 -6.07 18.53
C TYR A 106 -0.76 -5.91 19.94
N ALA A 107 -1.50 -4.84 20.14
CA ALA A 107 -2.13 -4.54 21.43
C ALA A 107 -3.59 -4.12 21.22
N LEU A 108 -4.48 -4.73 22.00
CA LEU A 108 -5.88 -4.30 22.07
C LEU A 108 -6.00 -3.28 23.23
N PRO A 109 -6.19 -1.98 22.96
CA PRO A 109 -6.11 -0.96 24.00
C PRO A 109 -7.20 -1.15 25.07
N SER A 110 -6.83 -1.04 26.36
CA SER A 110 -7.80 -1.21 27.46
C SER A 110 -8.76 -0.03 27.64
N ASN A 111 -8.44 1.13 27.05
CA ASN A 111 -9.10 2.40 27.33
C ASN A 111 -9.74 3.07 26.10
N ARG A 112 -9.73 2.42 24.94
CA ARG A 112 -10.36 2.97 23.73
C ARG A 112 -11.76 2.40 23.56
N LYS A 113 -12.68 3.24 23.09
CA LYS A 113 -13.97 2.80 22.54
C LYS A 113 -13.78 1.98 21.25
N GLU A 114 -12.62 2.11 20.62
CA GLU A 114 -12.19 1.33 19.46
C GLU A 114 -11.84 -0.09 19.90
N THR A 115 -12.56 -1.06 19.36
CA THR A 115 -12.29 -2.50 19.51
C THR A 115 -11.26 -3.00 18.52
N SER A 116 -10.59 -2.10 17.80
CA SER A 116 -9.61 -2.44 16.78
C SER A 116 -8.23 -2.64 17.40
N TRP A 117 -7.48 -3.58 16.85
CA TRP A 117 -6.08 -3.79 17.20
C TRP A 117 -5.25 -2.58 16.82
N TYR A 118 -4.35 -2.18 17.72
CA TYR A 118 -3.23 -1.33 17.38
C TYR A 118 -2.00 -2.19 17.15
N TRP A 119 -1.27 -1.96 16.07
CA TRP A 119 0.03 -2.58 15.87
C TRP A 119 1.13 -1.56 15.60
N ALA A 120 2.35 -1.92 16.02
CA ALA A 120 3.57 -1.16 15.76
C ALA A 120 4.76 -2.10 15.54
N HIS A 121 5.59 -1.77 14.56
CA HIS A 121 6.86 -2.41 14.26
C HIS A 121 8.01 -1.53 14.75
N TYR A 122 8.93 -2.14 15.49
CA TYR A 122 10.08 -1.50 16.09
C TYR A 122 11.37 -2.13 15.57
N LEU A 123 12.41 -1.32 15.41
CA LEU A 123 13.78 -1.83 15.37
C LEU A 123 14.15 -2.41 16.75
N PRO A 124 15.20 -3.25 16.84
CA PRO A 124 15.70 -3.75 18.13
C PRO A 124 16.08 -2.65 19.12
N SER A 125 16.44 -1.46 18.61
CA SER A 125 16.71 -0.24 19.39
C SER A 125 15.48 0.35 20.07
N GLY A 126 14.27 -0.09 19.71
CA GLY A 126 13.00 0.51 20.12
C GLY A 126 12.54 1.68 19.24
N GLU A 127 13.28 2.00 18.19
CA GLU A 127 12.84 3.01 17.24
C GLU A 127 11.60 2.54 16.48
N VAL A 128 10.57 3.40 16.43
CA VAL A 128 9.32 3.11 15.72
C VAL A 128 9.55 3.22 14.22
N VAL A 129 9.31 2.12 13.52
CA VAL A 129 9.39 2.02 12.07
C VAL A 129 8.04 2.30 11.44
N LYS A 130 7.06 1.45 11.73
CA LYS A 130 5.74 1.46 11.10
C LYS A 130 4.65 1.19 12.12
N THR A 131 3.46 1.76 11.96
CA THR A 131 2.31 1.49 12.84
C THR A 131 1.01 1.36 12.05
N SER A 132 0.01 0.73 12.64
CA SER A 132 -1.38 0.72 12.16
C SER A 132 -2.01 2.10 11.97
N ALA A 133 -1.42 3.14 12.58
CA ALA A 133 -1.90 4.51 12.48
C ALA A 133 -1.12 5.33 11.44
N ASP A 134 -0.14 4.74 10.76
CA ASP A 134 0.61 5.40 9.69
C ASP A 134 -0.30 5.59 8.47
N ARG A 135 -0.16 6.74 7.81
CA ARG A 135 -1.11 7.19 6.78
C ARG A 135 -0.40 7.50 5.45
N ASN A 136 0.56 6.68 5.07
CA ASN A 136 1.24 6.85 3.80
C ASN A 136 0.48 6.06 2.72
N PRO A 137 -0.04 6.72 1.67
CA PRO A 137 -0.78 6.03 0.60
C PRO A 137 0.08 5.05 -0.21
N PHE A 138 1.40 5.11 -0.03
CA PHE A 138 2.36 4.21 -0.66
C PHE A 138 2.75 3.03 0.22
N ASP A 139 2.20 2.93 1.44
CA ASP A 139 2.49 1.82 2.32
C ASP A 139 1.99 0.51 1.71
N LYS A 140 2.87 -0.48 1.78
CA LYS A 140 2.60 -1.88 1.46
C LYS A 140 3.06 -2.74 2.61
N ASP A 141 2.46 -3.91 2.74
CA ASP A 141 2.87 -4.89 3.75
C ASP A 141 4.33 -5.27 3.55
N ALA A 142 5.02 -5.65 4.63
CA ALA A 142 6.44 -5.95 4.64
C ALA A 142 7.40 -4.78 4.28
N PHE A 143 6.92 -3.60 3.87
CA PHE A 143 7.76 -2.45 3.54
C PHE A 143 7.53 -1.25 4.47
N PHE A 144 8.62 -0.58 4.82
CA PHE A 144 8.62 0.79 5.30
C PHE A 144 8.70 1.73 4.10
N THR A 145 7.82 2.72 4.04
CA THR A 145 7.87 3.75 3.00
C THR A 145 7.82 5.15 3.59
N THR A 146 8.58 6.08 3.01
CA THR A 146 8.55 7.49 3.41
C THR A 146 8.92 8.41 2.25
N LEU A 147 8.38 9.62 2.24
CA LEU A 147 8.75 10.66 1.27
C LEU A 147 9.82 11.58 1.88
N VAL A 148 10.97 11.66 1.22
CA VAL A 148 12.04 12.61 1.56
C VAL A 148 12.37 13.39 0.30
N GLU A 149 12.21 14.72 0.36
CA GLU A 149 12.45 15.62 -0.78
C GLU A 149 11.68 15.21 -2.07
N GLY A 150 10.44 14.74 -1.91
CA GLY A 150 9.61 14.28 -3.03
C GLY A 150 10.04 12.96 -3.66
N ARG A 151 10.92 12.20 -3.01
CA ARG A 151 11.35 10.87 -3.43
C ARG A 151 10.80 9.82 -2.47
N LEU A 152 10.24 8.75 -3.03
CA LEU A 152 9.71 7.64 -2.26
C LEU A 152 10.86 6.71 -1.87
N TRP A 153 11.19 6.70 -0.59
CA TRP A 153 12.11 5.74 -0.02
C TRP A 153 11.37 4.49 0.40
N VAL A 154 11.94 3.33 0.10
CA VAL A 154 11.35 2.03 0.37
C VAL A 154 12.40 1.10 0.95
N PHE A 155 12.06 0.40 2.03
CA PHE A 155 12.92 -0.62 2.63
C PHE A 155 12.09 -1.79 3.14
N PRO A 156 12.58 -3.04 3.08
CA PRO A 156 11.94 -4.14 3.79
C PRO A 156 11.97 -3.87 5.29
N LEU A 157 10.87 -4.18 5.98
CA LEU A 157 10.80 -4.09 7.44
C LEU A 157 11.89 -4.99 8.06
N GLY A 158 12.52 -4.53 9.15
CA GLY A 158 13.63 -5.24 9.79
C GLY A 158 14.92 -5.38 8.97
N SER A 159 15.06 -4.71 7.81
CA SER A 159 16.33 -4.71 7.08
C SER A 159 17.41 -3.86 7.79
N GLU A 160 18.68 -4.25 7.62
CA GLU A 160 19.82 -3.47 8.10
C GLU A 160 19.88 -2.10 7.40
N ASP A 161 19.55 -2.05 6.10
CA ASP A 161 19.51 -0.81 5.33
C ASP A 161 18.46 0.17 5.87
N LEU A 162 17.33 -0.33 6.38
CA LEU A 162 16.33 0.50 7.05
C LEU A 162 16.88 1.08 8.35
N ALA A 163 17.58 0.27 9.15
CA ALA A 163 18.21 0.76 10.37
C ALA A 163 19.29 1.82 10.07
N GLU A 164 20.10 1.60 9.04
CA GLU A 164 21.08 2.58 8.56
C GLU A 164 20.38 3.87 8.09
N PHE A 165 19.36 3.76 7.25
CA PHE A 165 18.57 4.91 6.78
C PHE A 165 17.96 5.71 7.94
N LYS A 166 17.46 5.05 8.98
CA LYS A 166 16.91 5.73 10.15
C LYS A 166 17.97 6.45 10.97
N ALA A 167 19.20 5.92 11.01
CA ALA A 167 20.32 6.52 11.72
C ALA A 167 20.98 7.68 10.96
N SER A 168 21.14 7.57 9.63
CA SER A 168 21.93 8.51 8.80
C SER A 168 21.11 9.32 7.79
N GLY A 169 19.88 8.91 7.48
CA GLY A 169 19.01 9.49 6.45
C GLY A 169 19.25 8.98 5.03
N GLU A 170 20.42 8.41 4.72
CA GLU A 170 20.73 7.78 3.43
C GLU A 170 21.73 6.63 3.64
N PRO A 171 21.40 5.40 3.20
CA PRO A 171 22.31 4.26 3.35
C PRO A 171 23.53 4.37 2.43
N ALA A 172 24.63 3.69 2.78
CA ALA A 172 25.87 3.73 2.03
C ALA A 172 25.73 3.25 0.57
N LYS A 173 24.82 2.30 0.31
CA LYS A 173 24.43 1.87 -1.03
C LYS A 173 23.01 2.31 -1.30
N CYS A 174 22.80 3.04 -2.38
CA CYS A 174 21.46 3.42 -2.81
C CYS A 174 21.29 3.22 -4.31
N VAL A 175 20.09 2.81 -4.70
CA VAL A 175 19.59 2.76 -6.07
C VAL A 175 18.49 3.80 -6.19
N THR A 176 18.52 4.57 -7.28
CA THR A 176 17.50 5.58 -7.60
C THR A 176 16.88 5.23 -8.94
N LEU A 177 15.56 5.06 -8.97
CA LEU A 177 14.78 4.81 -10.19
C LEU A 177 13.81 5.98 -10.44
N PRO A 178 14.20 6.97 -11.26
CA PRO A 178 13.34 8.10 -11.61
C PRO A 178 12.10 7.62 -12.35
N GLY A 179 10.92 8.11 -11.95
CA GLY A 179 9.67 7.78 -12.66
C GLY A 179 9.13 6.37 -12.43
N ALA A 180 9.80 5.53 -11.64
CA ALA A 180 9.41 4.14 -11.47
C ALA A 180 8.29 3.94 -10.44
N GLY A 181 8.06 4.90 -9.55
CA GLY A 181 7.12 4.79 -8.45
C GLY A 181 5.68 5.14 -8.82
N PRO A 182 4.76 5.00 -7.86
CA PRO A 182 3.42 5.57 -7.95
C PRO A 182 3.44 6.99 -8.53
N GLY A 183 2.65 7.24 -9.56
CA GLY A 183 2.54 8.57 -10.17
C GLY A 183 3.78 9.11 -10.84
N GLY A 184 4.74 8.25 -11.20
CA GLY A 184 6.03 8.71 -11.71
C GLY A 184 6.94 9.29 -10.63
N LEU A 185 6.69 8.98 -9.35
CA LEU A 185 7.63 9.32 -8.28
C LEU A 185 8.98 8.65 -8.53
N THR A 186 10.05 9.34 -8.11
CA THR A 186 11.38 8.73 -8.03
C THR A 186 11.40 7.81 -6.82
N VAL A 187 11.73 6.53 -7.02
CA VAL A 187 11.87 5.56 -5.93
C VAL A 187 13.34 5.39 -5.59
N LYS A 188 13.65 5.40 -4.30
CA LYS A 188 14.97 5.11 -3.74
C LYS A 188 14.92 3.94 -2.78
N SER A 189 15.95 3.10 -2.81
CA SER A 189 16.14 2.01 -1.87
C SER A 189 17.62 1.60 -1.83
N SER A 190 17.97 0.60 -1.03
CA SER A 190 19.33 0.05 -0.98
C SER A 190 19.69 -0.78 -2.22
N SER A 191 18.71 -1.39 -2.87
CA SER A 191 18.91 -2.20 -4.09
C SER A 191 17.77 -2.04 -5.10
N LYS A 192 18.00 -2.53 -6.33
CA LYS A 192 16.98 -2.56 -7.38
C LYS A 192 15.92 -3.62 -7.05
N GLU A 193 16.35 -4.74 -6.50
CA GLU A 193 15.52 -5.89 -6.14
C GLU A 193 14.45 -5.48 -5.12
N VAL A 194 14.83 -4.73 -4.08
CA VAL A 194 13.86 -4.20 -3.10
C VAL A 194 12.81 -3.30 -3.76
N ILE A 195 13.22 -2.44 -4.69
CA ILE A 195 12.26 -1.59 -5.41
C ILE A 195 11.32 -2.45 -6.24
N GLN A 196 11.84 -3.47 -6.93
CA GLN A 196 11.01 -4.34 -7.75
C GLN A 196 10.03 -5.16 -6.90
N ASP A 197 10.47 -5.71 -5.77
CA ASP A 197 9.62 -6.45 -4.83
C ASP A 197 8.52 -5.56 -4.27
N TYR A 198 8.86 -4.33 -3.88
CA TYR A 198 7.88 -3.33 -3.45
C TYR A 198 6.87 -3.02 -4.56
N MET A 199 7.32 -2.82 -5.80
CA MET A 199 6.40 -2.52 -6.91
C MET A 199 5.50 -3.72 -7.24
N ALA A 200 5.97 -4.95 -7.04
CA ALA A 200 5.19 -6.17 -7.22
C ALA A 200 4.21 -6.45 -6.07
N ALA A 201 4.53 -6.04 -4.84
CA ALA A 201 3.68 -6.30 -3.69
C ALA A 201 2.27 -5.70 -3.88
N ARG A 202 1.24 -6.52 -3.63
CA ARG A 202 -0.17 -6.13 -3.62
C ARG A 202 -0.91 -6.91 -2.54
N GLU A 203 -1.83 -6.24 -1.86
CA GLU A 203 -2.68 -6.85 -0.82
C GLU A 203 -3.43 -8.07 -1.36
N GLY A 204 -3.43 -9.17 -0.61
CA GLY A 204 -4.08 -10.43 -0.99
C GLY A 204 -3.30 -11.27 -2.00
N PHE A 205 -2.08 -10.87 -2.37
CA PHE A 205 -1.21 -11.63 -3.27
C PHE A 205 0.18 -11.90 -2.69
N ALA A 206 0.58 -13.17 -2.73
CA ALA A 206 1.98 -13.54 -2.55
C ALA A 206 2.72 -13.32 -3.87
N THR A 207 3.76 -12.47 -3.82
CA THR A 207 4.58 -12.16 -4.99
C THR A 207 6.04 -12.49 -4.77
N LYS A 208 6.73 -12.97 -5.82
CA LYS A 208 8.18 -13.21 -5.80
C LYS A 208 8.79 -12.98 -7.16
N ILE A 209 9.94 -12.33 -7.20
CA ILE A 209 10.65 -12.05 -8.44
C ILE A 209 11.73 -13.11 -8.67
N VAL A 210 11.68 -13.77 -9.82
CA VAL A 210 12.68 -14.75 -10.25
C VAL A 210 12.97 -14.54 -11.73
N ASP A 211 14.25 -14.39 -12.08
CA ASP A 211 14.70 -14.14 -13.45
C ASP A 211 13.95 -12.98 -14.13
N GLU A 212 13.80 -11.86 -13.42
CA GLU A 212 13.07 -10.66 -13.86
C GLU A 212 11.58 -10.89 -14.19
N ARG A 213 10.97 -11.92 -13.59
CA ARG A 213 9.56 -12.25 -13.74
C ARG A 213 8.87 -12.23 -12.40
N VAL A 214 7.69 -11.62 -12.34
CA VAL A 214 6.86 -11.59 -11.14
C VAL A 214 6.00 -12.85 -11.13
N TRP A 215 6.23 -13.72 -10.16
CA TRP A 215 5.32 -14.80 -9.83
C TRP A 215 4.27 -14.30 -8.86
N VAL A 216 3.00 -14.58 -9.13
CA VAL A 216 1.87 -14.07 -8.35
C VAL A 216 0.89 -15.19 -8.06
N PHE A 217 0.51 -15.33 -6.79
CA PHE A 217 -0.56 -16.22 -6.32
C PHE A 217 -1.41 -15.51 -5.28
N ARG A 218 -2.67 -15.93 -5.11
CA ARG A 218 -3.53 -15.42 -4.03
C ARG A 218 -2.97 -15.87 -2.69
N GLU A 219 -2.98 -15.00 -1.70
CA GLU A 219 -2.55 -15.38 -0.35
C GLU A 219 -3.44 -16.47 0.25
N GLY A 220 -2.86 -17.29 1.11
CA GLY A 220 -3.54 -18.43 1.75
C GLY A 220 -3.77 -19.65 0.85
N THR A 221 -3.30 -19.64 -0.41
CA THR A 221 -3.32 -20.85 -1.26
C THR A 221 -2.03 -21.65 -1.12
N THR A 222 -2.10 -22.95 -1.43
CA THR A 222 -0.92 -23.83 -1.44
C THR A 222 0.16 -23.32 -2.39
N GLU A 223 -0.20 -22.70 -3.52
CA GLU A 223 0.77 -22.11 -4.46
C GLU A 223 1.50 -20.90 -3.87
N ALA A 224 0.83 -20.07 -3.06
CA ALA A 224 1.48 -18.98 -2.35
C ALA A 224 2.48 -19.49 -1.30
N GLU A 225 2.15 -20.58 -0.59
CA GLU A 225 3.07 -21.25 0.33
C GLU A 225 4.26 -21.88 -0.40
N ASP A 226 4.01 -22.57 -1.51
CA ASP A 226 5.04 -23.14 -2.36
C ASP A 226 5.97 -22.04 -2.91
N LEU A 227 5.42 -20.90 -3.33
CA LEU A 227 6.19 -19.74 -3.79
C LEU A 227 7.15 -19.22 -2.71
N LYS A 228 6.66 -19.06 -1.48
CA LYS A 228 7.47 -18.67 -0.30
C LYS A 228 8.61 -19.67 -0.09
N ASN A 229 8.33 -20.96 -0.23
CA ASN A 229 9.31 -22.05 -0.15
C ASN A 229 10.20 -22.21 -1.41
N GLY A 230 10.10 -21.31 -2.39
CA GLY A 230 10.93 -21.34 -3.60
C GLY A 230 10.56 -22.46 -4.58
N LYS A 231 9.36 -23.01 -4.48
CA LYS A 231 8.80 -23.95 -5.45
C LYS A 231 7.92 -23.20 -6.45
N PHE A 232 8.05 -23.57 -7.72
CA PHE A 232 7.33 -22.94 -8.81
C PHE A 232 6.59 -24.00 -9.61
N SER A 233 5.35 -23.72 -10.01
CA SER A 233 4.59 -24.63 -10.86
C SER A 233 5.22 -24.71 -12.26
N GLU A 234 5.44 -25.93 -12.75
CA GLU A 234 5.88 -26.15 -14.14
C GLU A 234 4.85 -25.65 -15.15
N LYS A 235 3.55 -25.86 -14.86
CA LYS A 235 2.45 -25.36 -15.66
C LYS A 235 2.05 -23.98 -15.18
N HIS A 236 2.26 -22.97 -16.02
CA HIS A 236 1.97 -21.58 -15.70
C HIS A 236 1.52 -20.82 -16.95
N ILE A 237 0.69 -19.82 -16.72
CA ILE A 237 0.33 -18.78 -17.69
C ILE A 237 1.35 -17.65 -17.58
N THR A 238 1.66 -17.02 -18.71
CA THR A 238 2.64 -15.93 -18.80
C THR A 238 2.01 -14.73 -19.49
N ARG A 239 2.12 -13.54 -18.88
CA ARG A 239 1.78 -12.27 -19.50
C ARG A 239 3.00 -11.38 -19.60
N ILE A 240 3.52 -11.27 -20.81
CA ILE A 240 4.74 -10.51 -21.11
C ILE A 240 4.43 -9.01 -20.99
N GLY A 241 5.26 -8.30 -20.23
CA GLY A 241 5.17 -6.83 -20.12
C GLY A 241 4.01 -6.28 -19.28
N ALA A 242 3.16 -7.15 -18.72
CA ALA A 242 1.98 -6.73 -17.96
C ALA A 242 2.29 -6.34 -16.50
N GLY A 243 3.47 -6.71 -16.00
CA GLY A 243 3.89 -6.49 -14.62
C GLY A 243 4.41 -5.08 -14.34
N PRO A 244 4.66 -4.79 -13.05
CA PRO A 244 5.32 -3.55 -12.66
C PRO A 244 6.62 -3.37 -13.45
N MET A 245 6.91 -2.14 -13.85
CA MET A 245 8.10 -1.80 -14.64
C MET A 245 8.23 -2.60 -15.96
N GLY A 246 7.11 -3.05 -16.54
CA GLY A 246 7.10 -3.85 -17.77
C GLY A 246 7.62 -5.27 -17.59
N MET A 247 7.64 -5.79 -16.36
CA MET A 247 8.04 -7.17 -16.08
C MET A 247 7.02 -8.17 -16.63
N THR A 248 7.45 -9.41 -16.83
CA THR A 248 6.54 -10.51 -17.18
C THR A 248 5.89 -11.07 -15.92
N ILE A 249 4.57 -11.24 -15.93
CA ILE A 249 3.83 -11.90 -14.83
C ILE A 249 3.64 -13.37 -15.14
N LYS A 250 3.81 -14.22 -14.13
CA LYS A 250 3.52 -15.66 -14.16
C LYS A 250 2.59 -16.06 -13.02
N SER A 251 1.67 -16.97 -13.32
CA SER A 251 0.80 -17.60 -12.32
C SER A 251 0.32 -18.96 -12.81
N SER A 252 -0.36 -19.74 -11.96
CA SER A 252 -0.95 -21.04 -12.32
C SER A 252 -2.12 -20.89 -13.31
N ASP A 253 -2.85 -19.77 -13.24
CA ASP A 253 -3.97 -19.49 -14.12
C ASP A 253 -4.03 -18.00 -14.53
N ALA A 254 -4.82 -17.72 -15.57
CA ALA A 254 -4.97 -16.36 -16.10
C ALA A 254 -5.81 -15.45 -15.19
N ALA A 255 -6.75 -16.01 -14.44
CA ALA A 255 -7.67 -15.28 -13.58
C ALA A 255 -6.96 -14.68 -12.36
N VAL A 256 -5.94 -15.36 -11.82
CA VAL A 256 -5.07 -14.81 -10.77
C VAL A 256 -4.30 -13.61 -11.28
N ILE A 257 -3.79 -13.66 -12.51
CA ILE A 257 -3.09 -12.51 -13.11
C ILE A 257 -4.06 -11.34 -13.34
N ASP A 258 -5.27 -11.63 -13.83
CA ASP A 258 -6.31 -10.60 -14.02
C ASP A 258 -6.71 -9.92 -12.73
N ASP A 259 -6.98 -10.71 -11.70
CA ASP A 259 -7.28 -10.23 -10.35
C ASP A 259 -6.12 -9.38 -9.83
N TYR A 260 -4.88 -9.89 -9.89
CA TYR A 260 -3.69 -9.13 -9.48
C TYR A 260 -3.58 -7.77 -10.17
N LEU A 261 -3.85 -7.69 -11.48
CA LEU A 261 -3.74 -6.45 -12.25
C LEU A 261 -4.88 -5.46 -11.98
N THR A 262 -6.09 -5.96 -11.68
CA THR A 262 -7.31 -5.14 -11.67
C THR A 262 -7.91 -4.92 -10.29
N ARG A 263 -7.49 -5.69 -9.28
CA ARG A 263 -8.03 -5.59 -7.92
C ARG A 263 -7.76 -4.23 -7.31
N LYS A 264 -8.80 -3.69 -6.66
CA LYS A 264 -8.73 -2.51 -5.80
C LYS A 264 -9.52 -2.79 -4.53
N THR A 265 -9.09 -2.23 -3.41
CA THR A 265 -9.75 -2.43 -2.11
C THR A 265 -11.22 -1.99 -2.18
N GLY A 266 -12.12 -2.85 -1.70
CA GLY A 266 -13.58 -2.61 -1.74
C GLY A 266 -14.27 -2.96 -3.06
N PHE A 267 -13.56 -3.56 -4.01
CA PHE A 267 -14.13 -4.04 -5.28
C PHE A 267 -13.77 -5.49 -5.57
N GLU A 268 -14.68 -6.17 -6.24
CA GLU A 268 -14.45 -7.48 -6.85
C GLU A 268 -14.41 -7.31 -8.36
N THR A 269 -13.50 -8.02 -9.02
CA THR A 269 -13.31 -7.92 -10.47
C THR A 269 -13.26 -9.29 -11.15
N SER A 270 -13.64 -9.31 -12.42
CA SER A 270 -13.51 -10.48 -13.27
C SER A 270 -13.34 -10.07 -14.73
N ILE A 271 -12.49 -10.77 -15.50
CA ILE A 271 -12.38 -10.56 -16.94
C ILE A 271 -13.19 -11.63 -17.67
N VAL A 272 -14.20 -11.17 -18.42
CA VAL A 272 -15.05 -12.02 -19.28
C VAL A 272 -15.12 -11.37 -20.65
N ASP A 273 -14.81 -12.13 -21.70
CA ASP A 273 -14.75 -11.65 -23.08
C ASP A 273 -13.89 -10.38 -23.24
N GLU A 274 -12.69 -10.40 -22.64
CA GLU A 274 -11.72 -9.28 -22.67
C GLU A 274 -12.23 -7.97 -22.06
N ARG A 275 -13.27 -8.06 -21.21
CA ARG A 275 -13.88 -6.90 -20.54
C ARG A 275 -13.79 -7.08 -19.04
N LEU A 276 -13.40 -6.00 -18.37
CA LEU A 276 -13.30 -5.95 -16.92
C LEU A 276 -14.68 -5.71 -16.33
N TRP A 277 -15.24 -6.70 -15.67
CA TRP A 277 -16.42 -6.56 -14.83
C TRP A 277 -16.00 -6.13 -13.43
N VAL A 278 -16.69 -5.13 -12.89
CA VAL A 278 -16.40 -4.54 -11.58
C VAL A 278 -17.66 -4.48 -10.74
N PHE A 279 -17.53 -4.89 -9.49
CA PHE A 279 -18.60 -4.90 -8.49
C PHE A 279 -18.08 -4.36 -7.16
N ARG A 280 -18.98 -3.89 -6.29
CA ARG A 280 -18.62 -3.58 -4.89
C ARG A 280 -18.42 -4.89 -4.13
N SER A 281 -17.42 -4.94 -3.26
CA SER A 281 -17.19 -6.13 -2.44
C SER A 281 -18.40 -6.49 -1.59
N GLY A 282 -18.80 -7.76 -1.66
CA GLY A 282 -19.95 -8.31 -0.94
C GLY A 282 -21.33 -7.98 -1.53
N SER A 283 -21.41 -7.30 -2.68
CA SER A 283 -22.71 -6.92 -3.27
C SER A 283 -23.50 -8.13 -3.77
N GLU A 284 -24.84 -8.01 -3.82
CA GLU A 284 -25.72 -9.05 -4.37
C GLU A 284 -25.44 -9.29 -5.85
N GLU A 285 -25.08 -8.25 -6.60
CA GLU A 285 -24.74 -8.33 -8.02
C GLU A 285 -23.46 -9.12 -8.26
N TRP A 286 -22.47 -9.02 -7.36
CA TRP A 286 -21.29 -9.87 -7.42
C TRP A 286 -21.65 -11.33 -7.20
N GLN A 287 -22.47 -11.63 -6.19
CA GLN A 287 -22.93 -12.99 -5.92
C GLN A 287 -23.73 -13.56 -7.09
N GLN A 288 -24.62 -12.76 -7.68
CA GLN A 288 -25.37 -13.12 -8.88
C GLN A 288 -24.44 -13.36 -10.06
N PHE A 289 -23.45 -12.49 -10.27
CA PHE A 289 -22.45 -12.66 -11.34
C PHE A 289 -21.66 -13.95 -11.18
N GLN A 290 -21.30 -14.32 -9.95
CA GLN A 290 -20.61 -15.59 -9.67
C GLN A 290 -21.50 -16.81 -9.96
N SER A 291 -22.81 -16.74 -9.70
CA SER A 291 -23.71 -17.88 -9.91
C SER A 291 -24.27 -18.01 -11.33
N GLU A 292 -24.58 -16.88 -11.97
CA GLU A 292 -25.31 -16.81 -13.24
C GLU A 292 -24.46 -16.28 -14.40
N GLY A 293 -23.32 -15.63 -14.10
CA GLY A 293 -22.46 -14.98 -15.08
C GLY A 293 -22.87 -13.54 -15.39
N ALA A 294 -22.42 -13.05 -16.55
CA ALA A 294 -22.67 -11.68 -16.99
C ALA A 294 -24.17 -11.38 -17.20
N SER A 295 -24.67 -10.32 -16.55
CA SER A 295 -26.05 -9.83 -16.74
C SER A 295 -26.19 -8.97 -18.00
N ASP A 296 -27.34 -9.08 -18.67
CA ASP A 296 -27.70 -8.19 -19.79
C ASP A 296 -27.90 -6.73 -19.34
N LYS A 297 -28.23 -6.50 -18.06
CA LYS A 297 -28.37 -5.16 -17.48
C LYS A 297 -27.04 -4.71 -16.90
N HIS A 298 -26.29 -3.94 -17.67
CA HIS A 298 -25.01 -3.36 -17.26
C HIS A 298 -24.74 -2.03 -17.96
N VAL A 299 -23.86 -1.24 -17.37
CA VAL A 299 -23.24 -0.08 -18.00
C VAL A 299 -21.89 -0.50 -18.58
N THR A 300 -21.52 0.11 -19.71
CA THR A 300 -20.22 -0.14 -20.38
C THR A 300 -19.48 1.18 -20.55
N GLN A 301 -18.21 1.22 -20.15
CA GLN A 301 -17.28 2.28 -20.51
C GLN A 301 -16.11 1.70 -21.29
N VAL A 302 -15.95 2.14 -22.52
CA VAL A 302 -14.96 1.59 -23.46
C VAL A 302 -13.60 2.26 -23.24
N GLY A 303 -12.56 1.45 -23.06
CA GLY A 303 -11.18 1.93 -23.03
C GLY A 303 -10.79 2.69 -21.75
N THR A 304 -11.63 2.69 -20.72
CA THR A 304 -11.40 3.47 -19.50
C THR A 304 -10.72 2.68 -18.38
N GLY A 305 -10.71 1.36 -18.43
CA GLY A 305 -10.15 0.51 -17.38
C GLY A 305 -8.62 0.36 -17.44
N PRO A 306 -8.03 -0.34 -16.45
CA PRO A 306 -6.61 -0.67 -16.44
C PRO A 306 -6.15 -1.28 -17.77
N GLY A 307 -5.04 -0.79 -18.31
CA GLY A 307 -4.53 -1.25 -19.61
C GLY A 307 -5.42 -0.92 -20.82
N GLY A 308 -6.37 0.01 -20.69
CA GLY A 308 -7.32 0.35 -21.76
C GLY A 308 -8.45 -0.67 -21.91
N LEU A 309 -8.72 -1.47 -20.87
CA LEU A 309 -9.83 -2.42 -20.88
C LEU A 309 -11.18 -1.70 -20.93
N THR A 310 -12.16 -2.35 -21.57
CA THR A 310 -13.56 -1.94 -21.44
C THR A 310 -14.06 -2.37 -20.07
N VAL A 311 -14.60 -1.42 -19.30
CA VAL A 311 -15.16 -1.66 -17.96
C VAL A 311 -16.66 -1.85 -18.06
N LYS A 312 -17.16 -2.87 -17.37
CA LYS A 312 -18.58 -3.17 -17.21
C LYS A 312 -18.94 -3.25 -15.73
N SER A 313 -20.14 -2.83 -15.40
CA SER A 313 -20.65 -2.87 -14.03
C SER A 313 -22.19 -2.80 -14.03
N PRO A 314 -22.89 -3.19 -12.95
CA PRO A 314 -24.34 -3.06 -12.87
C PRO A 314 -24.84 -1.62 -13.08
N ASP A 315 -24.05 -0.63 -12.68
CA ASP A 315 -24.39 0.78 -12.72
C ASP A 315 -23.14 1.66 -13.00
N SER A 316 -23.36 2.94 -13.30
CA SER A 316 -22.27 3.87 -13.59
C SER A 316 -21.51 4.32 -12.33
N GLU A 317 -22.17 4.38 -11.18
CA GLU A 317 -21.57 4.87 -9.93
C GLU A 317 -20.47 3.91 -9.45
N THR A 318 -20.68 2.60 -9.61
CA THR A 318 -19.68 1.57 -9.31
C THR A 318 -18.46 1.70 -10.20
N ILE A 319 -18.62 1.98 -11.51
CA ILE A 319 -17.48 2.26 -12.40
C ILE A 319 -16.72 3.50 -11.92
N VAL A 320 -17.41 4.62 -11.68
CA VAL A 320 -16.74 5.86 -11.29
C VAL A 320 -16.02 5.69 -9.95
N ALA A 321 -16.62 5.01 -8.98
CA ALA A 321 -15.98 4.74 -7.70
C ALA A 321 -14.75 3.83 -7.85
N TYR A 322 -14.81 2.80 -8.69
CA TYR A 322 -13.64 1.97 -8.98
C TYR A 322 -12.51 2.77 -9.62
N MET A 323 -12.85 3.59 -10.62
CA MET A 323 -11.87 4.42 -11.33
C MET A 323 -11.27 5.51 -10.44
N THR A 324 -12.01 6.00 -9.46
CA THR A 324 -11.55 7.05 -8.52
C THR A 324 -10.96 6.50 -7.22
N SER A 325 -11.09 5.20 -6.95
CA SER A 325 -10.48 4.59 -5.76
C SER A 325 -8.95 4.49 -5.88
N ALA A 326 -8.28 4.83 -4.79
CA ALA A 326 -6.85 4.70 -4.59
C ALA A 326 -6.59 4.36 -3.12
N ASN A 327 -5.68 3.42 -2.86
CA ASN A 327 -5.40 2.97 -1.49
C ASN A 327 -4.82 4.13 -0.65
N GLY A 328 -5.27 4.22 0.61
CA GLY A 328 -4.89 5.30 1.52
C GLY A 328 -5.65 6.62 1.30
N PHE A 329 -6.65 6.64 0.42
CA PHE A 329 -7.50 7.80 0.17
C PHE A 329 -8.98 7.48 0.36
N ALA A 330 -9.67 8.38 1.05
CA ALA A 330 -11.12 8.47 1.00
C ALA A 330 -11.53 9.38 -0.15
N THR A 331 -12.41 8.88 -1.03
CA THR A 331 -12.93 9.64 -2.16
C THR A 331 -14.44 9.81 -2.09
N PHE A 332 -14.92 11.00 -2.45
CA PHE A 332 -16.34 11.36 -2.47
C PHE A 332 -16.66 12.11 -3.75
N ILE A 333 -17.87 11.92 -4.28
CA ILE A 333 -18.34 12.65 -5.46
C ILE A 333 -19.49 13.54 -5.02
N GLU A 334 -19.26 14.85 -5.02
CA GLU A 334 -20.26 15.85 -4.66
C GLU A 334 -20.31 16.92 -5.74
N ASP A 335 -21.52 17.24 -6.21
CA ASP A 335 -21.76 18.21 -7.28
C ASP A 335 -20.91 17.96 -8.55
N GLY A 336 -20.69 16.69 -8.88
CA GLY A 336 -19.89 16.27 -10.04
C GLY A 336 -18.38 16.47 -9.88
N ARG A 337 -17.90 16.73 -8.66
CA ARG A 337 -16.49 16.94 -8.34
C ARG A 337 -16.00 15.81 -7.43
N LEU A 338 -14.77 15.39 -7.65
CA LEU A 338 -14.11 14.37 -6.87
C LEU A 338 -13.39 15.03 -5.69
N TRP A 339 -13.89 14.81 -4.48
CA TRP A 339 -13.19 15.14 -3.26
C TRP A 339 -12.27 13.99 -2.87
N VAL A 340 -11.02 14.32 -2.52
CA VAL A 340 -10.01 13.35 -2.10
C VAL A 340 -9.37 13.80 -0.81
N PHE A 341 -9.24 12.87 0.13
CA PHE A 341 -8.57 13.08 1.40
C PHE A 341 -7.73 11.85 1.72
N LEU A 342 -6.61 12.06 2.39
CA LEU A 342 -5.90 10.93 3.01
C LEU A 342 -6.81 10.28 4.07
N ASP A 343 -6.80 8.96 4.11
CA ASP A 343 -7.64 8.20 5.03
C ASP A 343 -7.36 8.56 6.50
N ASN A 344 -8.43 8.55 7.31
CA ASN A 344 -8.42 8.80 8.75
C ASN A 344 -7.82 10.16 9.20
N THR A 345 -7.66 11.14 8.30
CA THR A 345 -7.16 12.49 8.64
C THR A 345 -8.21 13.37 9.32
N GLU A 346 -7.74 14.41 10.03
CA GLU A 346 -8.65 15.42 10.59
C GLU A 346 -9.40 16.16 9.47
N ALA A 347 -8.74 16.42 8.34
CA ALA A 347 -9.39 17.00 7.15
C ALA A 347 -10.55 16.14 6.63
N LEU A 348 -10.36 14.83 6.53
CA LEU A 348 -11.45 13.90 6.18
C LEU A 348 -12.58 13.92 7.21
N LYS A 349 -12.24 13.97 8.51
CA LYS A 349 -13.23 14.03 9.59
C LYS A 349 -14.03 15.32 9.54
N ASP A 350 -13.35 16.46 9.42
CA ASP A 350 -13.96 17.79 9.28
C ASP A 350 -14.86 17.84 8.04
N PHE A 351 -14.42 17.25 6.93
CA PHE A 351 -15.23 17.14 5.71
C PHE A 351 -16.51 16.33 5.94
N LYS A 352 -16.42 15.17 6.61
CA LYS A 352 -17.60 14.36 6.93
C LYS A 352 -18.57 15.06 7.88
N GLU A 353 -18.07 15.90 8.78
CA GLU A 353 -18.89 16.61 9.78
C GLU A 353 -19.52 17.90 9.22
N SER A 354 -18.78 18.64 8.40
CA SER A 354 -19.13 20.02 8.00
C SER A 354 -19.29 20.21 6.49
N GLY A 355 -18.93 19.23 5.65
CA GLY A 355 -18.89 19.36 4.19
C GLY A 355 -17.61 20.05 3.71
N GLU A 356 -17.72 20.91 2.70
CA GLU A 356 -16.56 21.58 2.10
C GLU A 356 -15.70 22.36 3.12
N PRO A 357 -14.38 22.10 3.20
CA PRO A 357 -13.48 22.80 4.12
C PRO A 357 -13.34 24.27 3.76
N ALA A 358 -13.09 25.11 4.78
CA ALA A 358 -12.95 26.56 4.61
C ALA A 358 -11.79 26.97 3.66
N LYS A 359 -10.77 26.11 3.55
CA LYS A 359 -9.71 26.21 2.54
C LYS A 359 -9.75 24.93 1.73
N CYS A 360 -9.84 25.07 0.41
CA CYS A 360 -9.76 23.95 -0.51
C CYS A 360 -8.86 24.31 -1.69
N VAL A 361 -8.19 23.30 -2.23
CA VAL A 361 -7.48 23.36 -3.50
C VAL A 361 -8.34 22.65 -4.55
N THR A 362 -8.37 23.20 -5.77
CA THR A 362 -9.13 22.64 -6.88
C THR A 362 -8.22 22.46 -8.09
N ARG A 363 -8.25 21.27 -8.69
CA ARG A 363 -7.58 20.93 -9.96
C ARG A 363 -8.62 20.51 -10.98
N VAL A 364 -8.83 21.35 -11.99
CA VAL A 364 -9.92 21.16 -12.96
C VAL A 364 -9.46 20.21 -14.06
N GLY A 365 -10.16 19.09 -14.23
CA GLY A 365 -9.92 18.14 -15.32
C GLY A 365 -8.72 17.20 -15.13
N GLU A 366 -8.04 17.27 -13.99
CA GLU A 366 -6.85 16.45 -13.71
C GLU A 366 -7.20 15.08 -13.09
N GLY A 367 -8.43 14.88 -12.63
CA GLY A 367 -8.87 13.63 -12.00
C GLY A 367 -9.21 12.52 -12.99
N PRO A 368 -9.40 11.28 -12.49
CA PRO A 368 -9.91 10.18 -13.30
C PRO A 368 -11.17 10.59 -14.06
N LEU A 369 -11.30 10.12 -15.30
CA LEU A 369 -12.41 10.46 -16.20
C LEU A 369 -12.52 11.98 -16.49
N GLY A 370 -11.44 12.75 -16.31
CA GLY A 370 -11.43 14.21 -16.51
C GLY A 370 -12.20 14.97 -15.43
N MET A 371 -12.40 14.38 -14.26
CA MET A 371 -13.10 15.03 -13.15
C MET A 371 -12.29 16.19 -12.56
N THR A 372 -12.99 17.16 -11.98
CA THR A 372 -12.37 18.17 -11.13
C THR A 372 -12.06 17.54 -9.77
N VAL A 373 -10.80 17.61 -9.33
CA VAL A 373 -10.35 17.08 -8.03
C VAL A 373 -10.27 18.21 -7.02
N LYS A 374 -10.77 17.98 -5.82
CA LYS A 374 -10.71 18.90 -4.68
C LYS A 374 -10.15 18.20 -3.45
N SER A 375 -9.41 18.95 -2.65
CA SER A 375 -8.89 18.51 -1.36
C SER A 375 -8.66 19.72 -0.45
N ASP A 376 -8.31 19.51 0.81
CA ASP A 376 -7.93 20.56 1.74
C ASP A 376 -6.58 21.20 1.39
N ASP A 377 -5.68 20.45 0.75
CA ASP A 377 -4.38 20.93 0.32
C ASP A 377 -3.93 20.37 -1.05
N ALA A 378 -2.89 20.99 -1.63
CA ALA A 378 -2.39 20.61 -2.95
C ALA A 378 -1.58 19.31 -2.94
N SER A 379 -0.82 19.06 -1.87
CA SER A 379 0.01 17.85 -1.74
C SER A 379 -0.86 16.61 -1.65
N THR A 380 -2.01 16.65 -0.98
CA THR A 380 -2.98 15.54 -0.98
C THR A 380 -3.48 15.22 -2.39
N ILE A 381 -3.78 16.24 -3.22
CA ILE A 381 -4.15 16.01 -4.62
C ILE A 381 -3.00 15.39 -5.41
N ASP A 382 -1.78 15.91 -5.27
CA ASP A 382 -0.61 15.39 -5.99
C ASP A 382 -0.35 13.92 -5.64
N LEU A 383 -0.48 13.54 -4.37
CA LEU A 383 -0.34 12.16 -3.90
C LEU A 383 -1.47 11.27 -4.41
N TYR A 384 -2.71 11.76 -4.41
CA TYR A 384 -3.86 11.04 -4.92
C TYR A 384 -3.72 10.74 -6.41
N LEU A 385 -3.40 11.76 -7.20
CA LEU A 385 -3.18 11.61 -8.64
C LEU A 385 -2.02 10.65 -8.93
N ALA A 386 -1.00 10.65 -8.08
CA ALA A 386 0.07 9.67 -8.17
C ALA A 386 -0.39 8.24 -7.88
N ALA A 387 -1.23 8.04 -6.87
CA ALA A 387 -1.73 6.73 -6.49
C ALA A 387 -2.72 6.14 -7.50
N VAL A 388 -3.63 6.96 -8.06
CA VAL A 388 -4.70 6.49 -8.97
C VAL A 388 -4.20 6.20 -10.39
N ALA A 389 -3.00 6.65 -10.76
CA ALA A 389 -2.38 6.36 -12.05
C ALA A 389 -1.79 4.94 -12.15
N GLN A 390 -1.82 4.16 -11.07
CA GLN A 390 -1.38 2.76 -11.01
C GLN A 390 -2.47 1.78 -11.41
#